data_AF-A0A6C0F8G4-F1
#
_entry.id   AF-A0A6C0F8G4-F1
#
_cell.length_a   1.000
_cell.length_b   1.000
_cell.length_c   1.000
_cell.angle_alpha   90.00
_cell.angle_beta   90.00
_cell.angle_gamma   90.00
#
_symmetry.space_group_name_H-M   'P 1'
#
loop_
_entity.id
_entity.type
_entity.pdbx_description
1 polymer ?
#
loop_
_entity_poly.entity_id
_entity_poly.type
_entity_poly.pdbx_seq_one_letter_code
_entity_poly.pdbx_strand_id
1 'polypeptide(L)'
;MNMTETPAELNVTRTRRVRRCGICREVGHDRRVCPSPAAVEERRQRRALEEQRHQRYLEESTRQEAEREQRERDDGFRSITIRNHNNYTVAIYYRMDLPQWRQRRGGNIYKSFRSIQSNGTYGIKISPHTVLYIIPEEERLSYIRRYGDSSWFNADSYNGHVVGEYVMDDFGPQYRTLDVISDGYVSPKPVLDQWKECALKSLYLLQQLERLGASNNDNLEPIMDMVQDITIPAHTYLDKELAGVPSVMTNVT
;
A
#
# COMPACT_ATOMS: atom_id res chain seq x y z
N MET A 1 -64.41 -74.11 46.52
CA MET A 1 -64.14 -72.66 46.67
C MET A 1 -62.71 -72.47 46.21
N ASN A 2 -62.35 -71.77 45.14
CA ASN A 2 -63.02 -70.69 44.43
C ASN A 2 -62.83 -70.82 42.92
N MET A 3 -63.88 -70.44 42.21
CA MET A 3 -63.91 -70.08 40.80
C MET A 3 -63.15 -68.75 40.62
N THR A 4 -62.35 -68.65 39.57
CA THR A 4 -62.07 -67.35 38.93
C THR A 4 -61.87 -67.57 37.44
N GLU A 5 -62.72 -66.89 36.70
CA GLU A 5 -62.93 -66.94 35.27
C GLU A 5 -61.75 -66.34 34.50
N THR A 6 -61.46 -66.95 33.36
CA THR A 6 -60.59 -66.43 32.31
C THR A 6 -61.26 -65.27 31.57
N PRO A 7 -60.59 -64.11 31.38
CA PRO A 7 -61.00 -63.16 30.36
C PRO A 7 -60.47 -63.64 29.00
N ALA A 8 -61.39 -64.10 28.16
CA ALA A 8 -61.22 -64.13 26.72
C ALA A 8 -61.27 -62.70 26.14
N GLU A 9 -60.73 -62.55 24.93
CA GLU A 9 -60.88 -61.38 24.04
C GLU A 9 -59.98 -60.18 24.41
N LEU A 10 -59.14 -59.60 23.53
CA LEU A 10 -59.38 -59.16 22.16
C LEU A 10 -58.05 -59.14 21.39
N ASN A 11 -57.72 -60.22 20.68
CA ASN A 11 -56.63 -60.17 19.70
C ASN A 11 -57.19 -59.62 18.38
N VAL A 12 -57.38 -58.29 18.33
CA VAL A 12 -57.72 -57.58 17.09
C VAL A 12 -56.57 -57.83 16.12
N THR A 13 -56.75 -58.80 15.24
CA THR A 13 -55.87 -59.05 14.10
C THR A 13 -55.84 -57.78 13.27
N ARG A 14 -54.87 -56.90 13.56
CA ARG A 14 -54.51 -55.77 12.71
C ARG A 14 -54.04 -56.38 11.39
N THR A 15 -54.99 -56.58 10.49
CA THR A 15 -54.72 -56.89 9.09
C THR A 15 -53.81 -55.79 8.59
N ARG A 16 -52.51 -56.10 8.48
CA ARG A 16 -51.52 -55.17 7.92
C ARG A 16 -52.00 -54.85 6.51
N ARG A 17 -52.53 -53.64 6.33
CA ARG A 17 -52.96 -53.17 5.00
C ARG A 17 -51.79 -53.37 4.05
N VAL A 18 -52.00 -54.20 3.03
CA VAL A 18 -50.98 -54.45 2.01
C VAL A 18 -50.62 -53.11 1.39
N ARG A 19 -49.34 -52.75 1.46
CA ARG A 19 -48.83 -51.48 0.93
C ARG A 19 -48.97 -51.54 -0.59
N ARG A 20 -49.76 -50.63 -1.15
CA ARG A 20 -49.99 -50.48 -2.58
C ARG A 20 -49.22 -49.27 -3.09
N CYS A 21 -48.71 -49.34 -4.31
CA CYS A 21 -48.05 -48.22 -4.95
C CYS A 21 -48.97 -47.01 -5.05
N GLY A 22 -48.51 -45.83 -4.63
CA GLY A 22 -49.28 -44.59 -4.69
C GLY A 22 -49.56 -44.06 -6.10
N ILE A 23 -48.97 -44.67 -7.14
CA ILE A 23 -49.15 -44.27 -8.55
C ILE A 23 -50.05 -45.26 -9.30
N CYS A 24 -49.69 -46.55 -9.37
CA CYS A 24 -50.48 -47.55 -10.12
C CYS A 24 -51.41 -48.42 -9.24
N ARG A 25 -51.34 -48.31 -7.90
CA ARG A 25 -52.13 -49.08 -6.91
C ARG A 25 -51.89 -50.60 -6.90
N GLU A 26 -50.89 -51.09 -7.63
CA GLU A 26 -50.44 -52.47 -7.60
C GLU A 26 -49.60 -52.77 -6.34
N VAL A 27 -49.47 -54.06 -6.01
CA VAL A 27 -48.66 -54.56 -4.89
C VAL A 27 -47.29 -55.03 -5.39
N GLY A 28 -46.29 -55.10 -4.51
CA GLY A 28 -44.96 -55.61 -4.86
C GLY A 28 -43.90 -54.56 -5.22
N HIS A 29 -44.27 -53.27 -5.30
CA HIS A 29 -43.31 -52.18 -5.45
C HIS A 29 -43.81 -50.90 -4.77
N ASP A 30 -42.88 -50.02 -4.40
CA ASP A 30 -43.19 -48.70 -3.84
C ASP A 30 -43.30 -47.63 -4.94
N ARG A 31 -43.89 -46.47 -4.59
CA ARG A 31 -44.02 -45.30 -5.48
C ARG A 31 -42.71 -44.92 -6.19
N ARG A 32 -41.57 -45.13 -5.53
CA ARG A 32 -40.23 -44.80 -6.04
C ARG A 32 -39.81 -45.66 -7.24
N VAL A 33 -40.34 -46.88 -7.35
CA VAL A 33 -39.95 -47.89 -8.35
C VAL A 33 -41.15 -48.34 -9.21
N CYS A 34 -42.24 -47.55 -9.22
CA CYS A 34 -43.42 -47.84 -10.02
C CYS A 34 -43.08 -48.04 -11.50
N PRO A 35 -43.46 -49.16 -12.14
CA PRO A 35 -43.16 -49.43 -13.54
C PRO A 35 -44.10 -48.71 -14.51
N SER A 36 -45.09 -47.94 -14.03
CA SER A 36 -46.03 -47.25 -14.92
C SER A 36 -45.29 -46.29 -15.88
N PRO A 37 -45.70 -46.20 -17.16
CA PRO A 37 -45.02 -45.36 -18.15
C PRO A 37 -44.87 -43.90 -17.70
N ALA A 38 -45.90 -43.33 -17.06
CA ALA A 38 -45.87 -41.98 -16.51
C ALA A 38 -44.82 -41.82 -15.38
N ALA A 39 -44.71 -42.81 -14.49
CA ALA A 39 -43.71 -42.79 -13.42
C ALA A 39 -42.27 -43.00 -13.94
N VAL A 40 -42.13 -43.79 -15.01
CA VAL A 40 -40.85 -44.00 -15.70
C VAL A 40 -40.40 -42.71 -16.39
N GLU A 41 -41.30 -42.05 -17.11
CA GLU A 41 -41.02 -40.80 -17.82
C GLU A 41 -40.70 -39.65 -16.85
N GLU A 42 -41.45 -39.49 -15.75
CA GLU A 42 -41.16 -38.49 -14.72
C GLU A 42 -39.75 -38.71 -14.12
N ARG A 43 -39.34 -39.96 -13.89
CA ARG A 43 -37.98 -40.27 -13.41
C ARG A 43 -36.91 -39.96 -14.45
N ARG A 44 -37.17 -40.21 -15.75
CA ARG A 44 -36.25 -39.82 -16.83
C ARG A 44 -36.07 -38.31 -16.88
N GLN A 45 -37.17 -37.55 -16.84
CA GLN A 45 -37.14 -36.09 -16.82
C GLN A 45 -36.42 -35.54 -15.60
N ARG A 46 -36.65 -36.12 -14.41
CA ARG A 46 -35.98 -35.71 -13.18
C ARG A 46 -34.47 -35.96 -13.22
N ARG A 47 -34.04 -37.12 -13.73
CA ARG A 47 -32.61 -37.44 -13.93
C ARG A 47 -31.96 -36.48 -14.93
N ALA A 48 -32.62 -36.21 -16.06
CA ALA A 48 -32.13 -35.25 -17.04
C ALA A 48 -31.98 -33.83 -16.45
N LEU A 49 -32.93 -33.39 -15.62
CA LEU A 49 -32.87 -32.09 -14.95
C LEU A 49 -31.75 -32.04 -13.88
N GLU A 50 -31.58 -33.10 -13.10
CA GLU A 50 -30.51 -33.23 -12.11
C GLU A 50 -29.14 -33.25 -12.78
N GLU A 51 -28.98 -33.99 -13.88
CA GLU A 51 -27.77 -34.02 -14.71
C GLU A 51 -27.47 -32.63 -15.28
N GLN A 52 -28.48 -31.91 -15.79
CA GLN A 52 -28.30 -30.56 -16.31
C GLN A 52 -27.88 -29.57 -15.21
N ARG A 53 -28.44 -29.67 -13.99
CA ARG A 53 -28.03 -28.85 -12.84
C ARG A 53 -26.60 -29.17 -12.41
N HIS A 54 -26.25 -30.45 -12.38
CA HIS A 54 -24.90 -30.88 -12.05
C HIS A 54 -23.87 -30.41 -13.09
N GLN A 55 -24.20 -30.46 -14.38
CA GLN A 55 -23.34 -29.91 -15.44
C GLN A 55 -23.11 -28.41 -15.27
N ARG A 56 -24.15 -27.61 -15.04
CA ARG A 56 -23.98 -26.16 -14.79
C ARG A 56 -23.13 -25.87 -13.57
N TYR A 57 -23.30 -26.65 -12.50
CA TYR A 57 -22.49 -26.50 -11.29
C TYR A 57 -21.01 -26.79 -11.57
N LEU A 58 -20.70 -27.86 -12.32
CA LEU A 58 -19.34 -28.17 -12.73
C LEU A 58 -18.75 -27.08 -13.65
N GLU A 59 -19.51 -26.61 -14.65
CA GLU A 59 -19.08 -25.52 -15.54
C GLU A 59 -18.78 -24.24 -14.75
N GLU A 60 -19.66 -23.86 -13.82
CA GLU A 60 -19.47 -22.68 -12.97
C GLU A 60 -18.27 -22.84 -12.03
N SER A 61 -18.08 -24.04 -11.46
CA SER A 61 -16.91 -24.35 -10.64
C SER A 61 -15.61 -24.26 -11.44
N THR A 62 -15.56 -24.87 -12.63
CA THR A 62 -14.38 -24.80 -13.51
C THR A 62 -14.10 -23.38 -13.98
N ARG A 63 -15.13 -22.57 -14.26
CA ARG A 63 -14.97 -21.15 -14.60
C ARG A 63 -14.37 -20.37 -13.43
N GLN A 64 -14.86 -20.61 -12.21
CA GLN A 64 -14.31 -19.97 -11.01
C GLN A 64 -12.86 -20.39 -10.75
N GLU A 65 -12.51 -21.66 -10.93
CA GLU A 65 -11.13 -22.15 -10.81
C GLU A 65 -10.21 -21.55 -11.87
N ALA A 66 -10.64 -21.52 -13.14
CA ALA A 66 -9.88 -20.92 -14.23
C ALA A 66 -9.67 -19.41 -14.02
N GLU A 67 -10.70 -18.68 -13.60
CA GLU A 67 -10.57 -17.26 -13.23
C GLU A 67 -9.60 -17.06 -12.06
N ARG A 68 -9.62 -17.96 -11.07
CA ARG A 68 -8.71 -17.91 -9.93
C ARG A 68 -7.25 -18.18 -10.35
N GLU A 69 -7.02 -19.21 -11.16
CA GLU A 69 -5.68 -19.51 -11.69
C GLU A 69 -5.14 -18.37 -12.56
N GLN A 70 -5.99 -17.76 -13.38
CA GLN A 70 -5.59 -16.64 -14.21
C GLN A 70 -5.21 -15.43 -13.35
N ARG A 71 -5.98 -15.13 -12.30
CA ARG A 71 -5.62 -14.11 -11.31
C ARG A 71 -4.33 -14.45 -10.56
N GLU A 72 -4.09 -15.70 -10.19
CA GLU A 72 -2.85 -16.12 -9.52
C GLU A 72 -1.63 -15.98 -10.43
N ARG A 73 -1.78 -16.19 -11.75
CA ARG A 73 -0.72 -15.90 -12.74
C ARG A 73 -0.48 -14.40 -12.88
N ASP A 74 -1.55 -13.61 -12.92
CA ASP A 74 -1.46 -12.16 -13.02
C ASP A 74 -0.86 -11.54 -11.75
N ASP A 75 -1.16 -12.10 -10.57
CA ASP A 75 -0.65 -11.72 -9.24
C ASP A 75 0.82 -12.15 -9.00
N GLY A 76 1.45 -12.78 -9.99
CA GLY A 76 2.83 -13.25 -9.89
C GLY A 76 3.80 -12.11 -9.53
N PHE A 77 4.66 -12.36 -8.54
CA PHE A 77 5.72 -11.41 -8.18
C PHE A 77 6.65 -11.14 -9.37
N ARG A 78 6.80 -9.87 -9.71
CA ARG A 78 7.69 -9.40 -10.77
C ARG A 78 9.03 -8.98 -10.18
N SER A 79 10.12 -9.34 -10.84
CA SER A 79 11.45 -8.85 -10.45
C SER A 79 11.74 -7.54 -11.16
N ILE A 80 11.83 -6.45 -10.41
CA ILE A 80 12.15 -5.11 -10.93
C ILE A 80 13.46 -4.61 -10.31
N THR A 81 14.17 -3.75 -11.04
CA THR A 81 15.36 -3.04 -10.57
C THR A 81 15.06 -1.56 -10.47
N ILE A 82 15.11 -1.02 -9.26
CA ILE A 82 14.93 0.41 -9.00
C ILE A 82 16.29 1.09 -9.12
N ARG A 83 16.39 2.16 -9.91
CA ARG A 83 17.61 2.94 -10.11
C ARG A 83 17.36 4.36 -9.63
N ASN A 84 18.16 4.83 -8.69
CA ASN A 84 18.11 6.20 -8.22
C ASN A 84 19.10 7.04 -9.02
N HIS A 85 18.64 7.86 -9.96
CA HIS A 85 19.52 8.76 -10.74
C HIS A 85 19.74 10.12 -10.05
N ASN A 86 19.20 10.29 -8.85
CA ASN A 86 19.40 11.51 -8.09
C ASN A 86 20.78 11.53 -7.43
N ASN A 87 21.28 12.74 -7.19
CA ASN A 87 22.53 12.98 -6.44
C ASN A 87 22.34 12.91 -4.91
N TYR A 88 21.19 12.44 -4.43
CA TYR A 88 20.88 12.25 -3.01
C TYR A 88 20.23 10.87 -2.77
N THR A 89 20.20 10.46 -1.50
CA THR A 89 19.63 9.18 -1.09
C THR A 89 18.11 9.27 -1.03
N VAL A 90 17.42 8.26 -1.55
CA VAL A 90 15.95 8.18 -1.51
C VAL A 90 15.51 7.05 -0.59
N ALA A 91 14.44 7.30 0.17
CA ALA A 91 13.72 6.31 0.96
C ALA A 91 12.51 5.79 0.18
N ILE A 92 12.35 4.48 0.16
CA ILE A 92 11.24 3.81 -0.49
C ILE A 92 10.30 3.27 0.57
N TYR A 93 9.04 3.61 0.38
CA TYR A 93 7.90 3.10 1.11
C TYR A 93 7.01 2.31 0.17
N TYR A 94 6.27 1.36 0.72
CA TYR A 94 5.34 0.56 -0.08
C TYR A 94 4.04 0.34 0.66
N ARG A 95 2.97 0.21 -0.10
CA ARG A 95 1.71 -0.38 0.36
C ARG A 95 1.23 -1.38 -0.68
N MET A 96 0.40 -2.32 -0.26
CA MET A 96 -0.35 -3.16 -1.18
C MET A 96 -1.67 -2.43 -1.43
N ASP A 97 -1.92 -2.00 -2.66
CA ASP A 97 -3.23 -1.55 -3.09
C ASP A 97 -4.12 -2.78 -3.26
N LEU A 98 -4.71 -3.18 -2.14
CA LEU A 98 -5.63 -4.30 -2.13
C LEU A 98 -6.95 -3.84 -2.80
N PRO A 99 -7.63 -4.73 -3.54
CA PRO A 99 -8.93 -4.40 -4.12
C PRO A 99 -9.91 -3.88 -3.05
N GLN A 100 -10.87 -3.05 -3.43
CA GLN A 100 -11.84 -2.40 -2.54
C GLN A 100 -12.45 -3.32 -1.46
N TRP A 101 -12.74 -4.58 -1.80
CA TRP A 101 -13.31 -5.55 -0.86
C TRP A 101 -12.33 -6.02 0.24
N ARG A 102 -11.02 -5.85 0.04
CA ARG A 102 -9.94 -6.09 1.02
C ARG A 102 -9.39 -4.81 1.63
N GLN A 103 -9.77 -3.62 1.14
CA GLN A 103 -9.38 -2.36 1.76
C GLN A 103 -9.98 -2.30 3.17
N ARG A 104 -9.15 -2.61 4.18
CA ARG A 104 -9.43 -2.18 5.56
C ARG A 104 -9.46 -0.65 5.52
N ARG A 105 -10.28 0.00 6.36
CA ARG A 105 -10.33 1.47 6.56
C ARG A 105 -9.00 2.04 7.11
N GLY A 106 -7.88 1.76 6.46
CA GLY A 106 -6.59 2.39 6.71
C GLY A 106 -6.38 3.43 5.63
N GLY A 107 -6.01 4.65 6.02
CA GLY A 107 -5.68 5.73 5.09
C GLY A 107 -4.44 5.43 4.25
N ASN A 108 -3.84 6.45 3.65
CA ASN A 108 -2.66 6.29 2.80
C ASN A 108 -1.38 6.03 3.63
N ILE A 109 -1.36 4.90 4.33
CA ILE A 109 -0.28 4.45 5.20
C ILE A 109 0.60 3.46 4.43
N TYR A 110 1.87 3.81 4.30
CA TYR A 110 2.89 3.02 3.67
C TYR A 110 3.86 2.47 4.72
N LYS A 111 4.43 1.30 4.45
CA LYS A 111 5.46 0.70 5.28
C LYS A 111 6.83 1.01 4.70
N SER A 112 7.80 1.32 5.57
CA SER A 112 9.18 1.53 5.15
C SER A 112 9.75 0.24 4.58
N PHE A 113 10.42 0.36 3.43
CA PHE A 113 11.04 -0.75 2.76
C PHE A 113 12.56 -0.68 2.83
N ARG A 114 13.14 0.33 2.16
CA ARG A 114 14.60 0.44 1.98
C ARG A 114 14.98 1.83 1.50
N SER A 115 16.22 2.24 1.77
CA SER A 115 16.81 3.44 1.15
C SER A 115 17.82 3.05 0.06
N ILE A 116 17.85 3.82 -1.02
CA ILE A 116 18.79 3.67 -2.14
C ILE A 116 19.69 4.90 -2.18
N GLN A 117 21.00 4.69 -2.12
CA GLN A 117 22.01 5.76 -2.19
C GLN A 117 21.93 6.51 -3.53
N SER A 118 22.52 7.71 -3.59
CA SER A 118 22.66 8.48 -4.83
C SER A 118 23.30 7.65 -5.94
N ASN A 119 22.75 7.67 -7.16
CA ASN A 119 23.21 6.87 -8.30
C ASN A 119 23.22 5.34 -8.06
N GLY A 120 22.52 4.88 -7.02
CA GLY A 120 22.45 3.48 -6.61
C GLY A 120 21.37 2.68 -7.33
N THR A 121 21.46 1.35 -7.25
CA THR A 121 20.44 0.44 -7.80
C THR A 121 20.05 -0.64 -6.81
N TYR A 122 18.80 -1.13 -6.89
CA TYR A 122 18.30 -2.18 -6.02
C TYR A 122 17.29 -3.09 -6.73
N GLY A 123 17.51 -4.40 -6.68
CA GLY A 123 16.58 -5.41 -7.20
C GLY A 123 15.57 -5.86 -6.17
N ILE A 124 14.28 -5.89 -6.53
CA ILE A 124 13.18 -6.33 -5.66
C ILE A 124 12.20 -7.21 -6.43
N LYS A 125 11.63 -8.21 -5.74
CA LYS A 125 10.43 -8.93 -6.20
C LYS A 125 9.19 -8.26 -5.61
N ILE A 126 8.32 -7.74 -6.47
CA ILE A 126 7.17 -6.92 -6.08
C ILE A 126 5.89 -7.45 -6.70
N SER A 127 4.78 -7.34 -5.99
CA SER A 127 3.44 -7.67 -6.51
C SER A 127 2.98 -6.54 -7.45
N PRO A 128 2.23 -6.84 -8.53
CA PRO A 128 1.63 -5.81 -9.38
C PRO A 128 0.75 -4.82 -8.60
N HIS A 129 0.05 -5.32 -7.58
CA HIS A 129 -0.76 -4.50 -6.67
C HIS A 129 0.03 -3.66 -5.66
N THR A 130 1.33 -3.47 -5.84
CA THR A 130 2.13 -2.67 -4.90
C THR A 130 2.18 -1.23 -5.38
N VAL A 131 1.98 -0.28 -4.48
CA VAL A 131 2.27 1.14 -4.73
C VAL A 131 3.54 1.49 -3.99
N LEU A 132 4.52 2.00 -4.73
CA LEU A 132 5.76 2.52 -4.18
C LEU A 132 5.64 4.03 -4.01
N TYR A 133 6.05 4.51 -2.86
CA TYR A 133 6.09 5.94 -2.53
C TYR A 133 7.54 6.30 -2.18
N ILE A 134 8.11 7.22 -2.94
CA ILE A 134 9.54 7.54 -2.85
C ILE A 134 9.73 8.99 -2.43
N ILE A 135 10.48 9.18 -1.35
CA ILE A 135 10.81 10.50 -0.80
C ILE A 135 12.32 10.61 -0.57
N PRO A 136 12.89 11.83 -0.53
CA PRO A 136 14.28 12.01 -0.12
C PRO A 136 14.50 11.52 1.32
N GLU A 137 15.68 10.97 1.61
CA GLU A 137 16.03 10.45 2.94
C GLU A 137 16.06 11.57 4.00
N GLU A 138 16.44 12.78 3.60
CA GLU A 138 16.47 13.96 4.46
C GLU A 138 15.05 14.39 4.90
N GLU A 139 14.08 14.30 3.99
CA GLU A 139 12.67 14.52 4.33
C GLU A 139 12.13 13.44 5.26
N ARG A 140 12.50 12.18 5.02
CA ARG A 140 12.15 11.06 5.91
C ARG A 140 12.62 11.31 7.33
N LEU A 141 13.88 11.72 7.51
CA LEU A 141 14.42 12.02 8.84
C LEU A 141 13.66 13.16 9.51
N SER A 142 13.26 14.18 8.75
CA SER A 142 12.45 15.29 9.25
C SER A 142 11.05 14.84 9.68
N TYR A 143 10.43 13.92 8.93
CA TYR A 143 9.16 13.28 9.30
C TYR A 143 9.29 12.47 10.60
N ILE A 144 10.31 11.60 10.69
CA ILE A 144 10.53 10.74 11.87
C ILE A 144 10.72 11.59 13.13
N ARG A 145 11.45 12.70 13.05
CA ARG A 145 11.61 13.62 14.20
C ARG A 145 10.29 14.18 14.71
N ARG A 146 9.30 14.36 13.83
CA ARG A 146 7.97 14.89 14.21
C ARG A 146 7.03 13.81 14.76
N TYR A 147 7.07 12.60 14.20
CA TYR A 147 6.06 11.57 14.49
C TYR A 147 6.59 10.34 15.24
N GLY A 148 7.90 10.19 15.40
CA GLY A 148 8.55 9.19 16.25
C GLY A 148 8.64 7.77 15.67
N ASP A 149 8.03 7.48 14.52
CA ASP A 149 8.06 6.16 13.90
C ASP A 149 8.65 6.21 12.48
N SER A 150 9.66 5.37 12.23
CA SER A 150 10.29 5.23 10.91
C SER A 150 9.71 4.09 10.08
N SER A 151 8.91 3.22 10.69
CA SER A 151 8.41 2.00 10.06
C SER A 151 7.14 2.23 9.24
N TRP A 152 6.37 3.27 9.56
CA TRP A 152 5.16 3.66 8.86
C TRP A 152 5.23 5.11 8.39
N PHE A 153 4.59 5.39 7.27
CA PHE A 153 4.55 6.71 6.65
C PHE A 153 3.12 6.99 6.20
N ASN A 154 2.54 8.08 6.69
CA ASN A 154 1.20 8.49 6.28
C ASN A 154 1.30 9.62 5.23
N ALA A 155 1.03 9.28 3.98
CA ALA A 155 1.10 10.22 2.86
C ALA A 155 0.07 11.35 2.97
N ASP A 156 -1.09 11.10 3.59
CA ASP A 156 -2.15 12.14 3.76
C ASP A 156 -1.70 13.27 4.69
N SER A 157 -0.75 12.99 5.57
CA SER A 157 -0.20 13.94 6.54
C SER A 157 1.13 14.56 6.10
N TYR A 158 1.67 14.14 4.97
CA TYR A 158 3.00 14.51 4.52
C TYR A 158 2.94 15.69 3.55
N ASN A 159 3.53 16.80 3.96
CA ASN A 159 3.62 18.04 3.16
C ASN A 159 5.02 18.28 2.59
N GLY A 160 5.89 17.27 2.60
CA GLY A 160 7.27 17.39 2.11
C GLY A 160 7.39 17.07 0.62
N HIS A 161 8.62 17.08 0.11
CA HIS A 161 8.87 16.72 -1.28
C HIS A 161 8.67 15.24 -1.55
N VAL A 162 8.01 14.92 -2.65
CA VAL A 162 7.76 13.56 -3.11
C VAL A 162 8.50 13.38 -4.44
N VAL A 163 9.38 12.40 -4.51
CA VAL A 163 10.11 12.11 -5.76
C VAL A 163 9.18 11.43 -6.75
N GLY A 164 8.34 10.51 -6.27
CA GLY A 164 7.33 9.88 -7.10
C GLY A 164 6.46 8.90 -6.34
N GLU A 165 5.25 8.72 -6.85
CA GLU A 165 4.33 7.66 -6.48
C GLU A 165 4.15 6.76 -7.70
N TYR A 166 4.44 5.47 -7.54
CA TYR A 166 4.46 4.50 -8.63
C TYR A 166 3.54 3.34 -8.30
N VAL A 167 2.44 3.23 -9.04
CA VAL A 167 1.53 2.07 -8.97
C VAL A 167 2.09 0.99 -9.88
N MET A 168 2.50 -0.15 -9.33
CA MET A 168 3.15 -1.21 -10.11
C MET A 168 2.22 -1.83 -11.17
N ASP A 169 0.91 -1.69 -11.04
CA ASP A 169 -0.09 -2.19 -11.99
C ASP A 169 -0.08 -1.39 -13.30
N ASP A 170 0.28 -0.10 -13.24
CA ASP A 170 0.45 0.75 -14.42
C ASP A 170 1.68 0.34 -15.26
N PHE A 171 2.61 -0.42 -14.67
CA PHE A 171 3.77 -0.94 -15.36
C PHE A 171 3.43 -2.29 -15.99
N GLY A 172 3.44 -2.34 -17.32
CA GLY A 172 3.32 -3.58 -18.06
C GLY A 172 4.42 -4.62 -17.70
N PRO A 173 4.19 -5.91 -17.99
CA PRO A 173 5.13 -7.00 -17.66
C PRO A 173 6.51 -6.86 -18.31
N GLN A 174 6.64 -6.04 -19.35
CA GLN A 174 7.90 -5.73 -20.03
C GLN A 174 8.85 -4.85 -19.22
N TYR A 175 8.35 -4.08 -18.25
CA TYR A 175 9.18 -3.16 -17.48
C TYR A 175 9.97 -3.91 -16.41
N ARG A 176 11.30 -3.90 -16.55
CA ARG A 176 12.23 -4.50 -15.59
C ARG A 176 12.96 -3.47 -14.74
N THR A 177 12.90 -2.20 -15.13
CA THR A 177 13.63 -1.10 -14.48
C THR A 177 12.68 0.03 -14.15
N LEU A 178 12.81 0.56 -12.93
CA LEU A 178 12.13 1.77 -12.46
C LEU A 178 13.20 2.83 -12.23
N ASP A 179 13.23 3.85 -13.07
CA ASP A 179 14.17 4.97 -12.95
C ASP A 179 13.54 6.08 -12.10
N VAL A 180 14.18 6.38 -10.99
CA VAL A 180 13.75 7.39 -10.02
C VAL A 180 14.55 8.66 -10.31
N ILE A 181 13.86 9.67 -10.85
CA ILE A 181 14.42 10.96 -11.21
C ILE A 181 13.50 12.01 -10.58
N SER A 182 14.08 12.93 -9.80
CA SER A 182 13.36 14.08 -9.27
C SER A 182 13.81 15.33 -10.00
N ASP A 183 12.83 16.07 -10.51
CA ASP A 183 13.07 17.41 -11.00
C ASP A 183 13.02 18.39 -9.83
N GLY A 184 14.08 19.18 -9.64
CA GLY A 184 14.06 20.37 -8.78
C GLY A 184 14.17 20.15 -7.26
N TYR A 185 14.38 18.93 -6.76
CA TYR A 185 14.68 18.77 -5.33
C TYR A 185 16.09 19.25 -5.03
N VAL A 186 16.20 20.24 -4.15
CA VAL A 186 17.47 20.68 -3.58
C VAL A 186 17.50 20.17 -2.15
N SER A 187 18.40 19.21 -1.87
CA SER A 187 18.58 18.68 -0.52
C SER A 187 18.85 19.83 0.45
N PRO A 188 18.12 19.90 1.58
CA PRO A 188 18.31 20.97 2.55
C PRO A 188 19.75 20.93 3.06
N LYS A 189 20.42 22.08 3.05
CA LYS A 189 21.80 22.19 3.52
C LYS A 189 21.90 21.70 4.97
N PRO A 190 23.04 21.11 5.38
CA PRO A 190 23.26 20.75 6.78
C PRO A 190 22.99 21.93 7.70
N VAL A 191 22.42 21.69 8.89
CA VAL A 191 22.06 22.74 9.85
C VAL A 191 23.23 23.67 10.15
N LEU A 192 24.43 23.11 10.28
CA LEU A 192 25.65 23.89 10.52
C LEU A 192 25.95 24.87 9.38
N ASP A 193 25.77 24.44 8.13
CA ASP A 193 26.04 25.30 6.96
C ASP A 193 24.96 26.35 6.81
N GLN A 194 23.69 26.05 7.14
CA GLN A 194 22.63 27.06 7.23
C GLN A 194 22.98 28.14 8.27
N TRP A 195 23.50 27.75 9.44
CA TRP A 195 23.93 28.70 10.47
C TRP A 195 25.15 29.51 10.04
N LYS A 196 26.11 28.90 9.36
CA LYS A 196 27.26 29.62 8.79
C LYS A 196 26.81 30.66 7.77
N GLU A 197 25.94 30.28 6.83
CA GLU A 197 25.40 31.20 5.82
C GLU A 197 24.59 32.31 6.47
N CYS A 198 23.76 32.00 7.46
CA CYS A 198 23.01 32.98 8.23
C CYS A 198 23.95 33.98 8.92
N ALA A 199 24.93 33.50 9.68
CA ALA A 199 25.88 34.34 10.40
C ALA A 199 26.70 35.24 9.45
N LEU A 200 27.20 34.68 8.35
CA LEU A 200 27.98 35.42 7.36
C LEU A 200 27.13 36.47 6.64
N LYS A 201 25.90 36.13 6.24
CA LYS A 201 24.96 37.09 5.62
C LYS A 201 24.56 38.19 6.59
N SER A 202 24.19 37.84 7.82
CA SER A 202 23.81 38.82 8.86
C SER A 202 24.95 39.78 9.16
N LEU A 203 26.19 39.29 9.36
CA LEU A 203 27.34 40.16 9.59
C LEU A 203 27.60 41.06 8.38
N TYR A 204 27.55 40.51 7.17
CA TYR A 204 27.76 41.32 5.96
C TYR A 204 26.75 42.46 5.84
N LEU A 205 25.47 42.21 6.15
CA LEU A 205 24.43 43.24 6.15
C LEU A 205 24.72 44.31 7.20
N LEU A 206 25.13 43.92 8.41
CA LEU A 206 25.49 44.86 9.48
C LEU A 206 26.71 45.72 9.11
N GLN A 207 27.72 45.12 8.46
CA GLN A 207 28.86 45.85 7.90
C GLN A 207 28.47 46.81 6.77
N GLN A 208 27.44 46.48 5.97
CA GLN A 208 26.93 47.44 4.98
C GLN A 208 26.18 48.59 5.65
N LEU A 209 25.43 48.34 6.73
CA LEU A 209 24.80 49.41 7.51
C LEU A 209 25.84 50.36 8.12
N GLU A 210 26.93 49.81 8.65
CA GLU A 210 28.07 50.60 9.12
C GLU A 210 28.60 51.53 8.01
N ARG A 211 28.84 50.99 6.81
CA ARG A 211 29.29 51.75 5.63
C ARG A 211 28.31 52.85 5.20
N LEU A 212 27.02 52.65 5.43
CA LEU A 212 25.97 53.64 5.14
C LEU A 212 25.87 54.72 6.24
N GLY A 213 26.71 54.66 7.28
CA GLY A 213 26.78 55.66 8.33
C GLY A 213 25.94 55.33 9.57
N ALA A 214 25.56 54.07 9.78
CA ALA A 214 24.83 53.66 10.99
C ALA A 214 25.56 54.02 12.30
N SER A 215 26.89 54.03 12.30
CA SER A 215 27.70 54.42 13.47
C SER A 215 27.61 55.91 13.82
N ASN A 216 27.12 56.76 12.92
CA ASN A 216 26.94 58.19 13.16
C ASN A 216 25.48 58.54 13.51
N ASN A 217 24.66 57.54 13.80
CA ASN A 217 23.26 57.72 14.17
C ASN A 217 23.07 57.28 15.62
N ASP A 218 22.74 58.23 16.50
CA ASP A 218 22.54 58.02 17.93
C ASP A 218 21.58 56.86 18.27
N ASN A 219 20.63 56.54 17.39
CA ASN A 219 19.68 55.44 17.59
C ASN A 219 20.24 54.06 17.21
N LEU A 220 21.24 54.01 16.33
CA LEU A 220 21.83 52.77 15.83
C LEU A 220 23.20 52.47 16.45
N GLU A 221 23.85 53.47 17.04
CA GLU A 221 25.14 53.33 17.72
C GLU A 221 25.16 52.18 18.75
N PRO A 222 24.16 52.01 19.65
CA PRO A 222 24.17 50.89 20.60
C PRO A 222 24.06 49.52 19.92
N ILE A 223 23.42 49.45 18.74
CA ILE A 223 23.31 48.23 17.96
C ILE A 223 24.68 47.91 17.33
N MET A 224 25.34 48.92 16.75
CA MET A 224 26.64 48.76 16.12
C MET A 224 27.73 48.36 17.12
N ASP A 225 27.67 48.87 18.36
CA ASP A 225 28.56 48.46 19.46
C ASP A 225 28.46 46.95 19.70
N MET A 226 27.24 46.41 19.83
CA MET A 226 27.04 44.96 19.99
C MET A 226 27.51 44.13 18.78
N VAL A 227 27.52 44.69 17.56
CA VAL A 227 28.04 43.98 16.38
C VAL A 227 29.55 43.80 16.47
N GLN A 228 30.29 44.77 17.03
CA GLN A 228 31.74 44.70 17.18
C GLN A 228 32.17 43.56 18.13
N ASP A 229 31.33 43.21 19.09
CA ASP A 229 31.55 42.08 20.01
C ASP A 229 31.40 40.71 19.35
N ILE A 230 30.82 40.62 18.14
CA ILE A 230 30.57 39.35 17.47
C ILE A 230 31.88 38.83 16.85
N THR A 231 32.47 37.81 17.48
CA THR A 231 33.62 37.09 16.91
C THR A 231 33.17 35.94 16.00
N ILE A 232 33.41 36.05 14.69
CA ILE A 232 33.16 34.94 13.75
C ILE A 232 34.39 34.01 13.70
N PRO A 233 34.19 32.68 13.77
CA PRO A 233 35.26 31.71 13.54
C PRO A 233 35.93 31.85 12.16
N ALA A 234 37.13 31.29 12.02
CA ALA A 234 37.82 31.24 10.74
C ALA A 234 36.94 30.56 9.67
N HIS A 235 36.81 31.21 8.51
CA HIS A 235 35.99 30.75 7.39
C HIS A 235 36.74 30.97 6.06
N THR A 236 36.41 30.17 5.06
CA THR A 236 37.06 30.20 3.74
C THR A 236 36.37 31.17 2.78
N TYR A 237 37.02 31.47 1.65
CA TYR A 237 36.38 32.22 0.56
C TYR A 237 35.18 31.47 -0.03
N LEU A 238 35.25 30.14 -0.10
CA LEU A 238 34.15 29.29 -0.56
C LEU A 238 32.92 29.41 0.35
N ASP A 239 33.11 29.48 1.67
CA ASP A 239 32.00 29.68 2.62
C ASP A 239 31.28 31.02 2.38
N LYS A 240 32.02 32.08 2.01
CA LYS A 240 31.43 33.39 1.66
C LYS A 240 30.62 33.31 0.37
N GLU A 241 31.16 32.63 -0.64
CA GLU A 241 30.49 32.46 -1.93
C GLU A 241 29.20 31.63 -1.80
N LEU A 242 29.25 30.52 -1.05
CA LEU A 242 28.06 29.72 -0.73
C LEU A 242 27.01 30.52 0.07
N ALA A 243 27.47 31.40 0.96
CA ALA A 243 26.63 32.37 1.65
C ALA A 243 26.17 33.54 0.77
N GLY A 244 26.56 33.62 -0.50
CA GLY A 244 26.20 34.75 -1.39
C GLY A 244 26.74 36.10 -0.91
N VAL A 245 27.78 36.09 -0.09
CA VAL A 245 28.47 37.29 0.39
C VAL A 245 29.62 37.60 -0.56
N PRO A 246 29.76 38.84 -1.06
CA PRO A 246 30.85 39.21 -1.94
C PRO A 246 32.21 38.88 -1.33
N SER A 247 33.02 38.17 -2.11
CA SER A 247 34.39 37.78 -1.78
C SER A 247 35.38 38.30 -2.83
N VAL A 248 36.68 38.24 -2.52
CA VAL A 248 37.75 38.65 -3.44
C VAL A 248 37.73 37.81 -4.73
N MET A 249 37.22 36.57 -4.70
CA MET A 249 37.11 35.71 -5.89
C MET A 249 35.96 36.12 -6.82
N THR A 250 34.86 36.65 -6.28
CA THR A 250 33.67 37.07 -7.05
C THR A 250 33.81 38.42 -7.76
N ASN A 251 34.90 39.16 -7.52
CA ASN A 251 35.13 40.50 -8.10
C ASN A 251 36.06 40.50 -9.34
N VAL A 252 36.35 39.34 -9.93
CA VAL A 252 37.08 39.26 -11.21
C VAL A 252 36.06 39.20 -12.35
N THR A 253 35.68 40.38 -12.85
CA THR A 253 35.05 40.59 -14.17
C THR A 253 36.01 41.33 -15.05
#